data_AF-A0A2G5TWJ9-F1
#
_entry.id   AF-A0A2G5TWJ9-F1
#
_cell.length_a   1.000
_cell.length_b   1.000
_cell.length_c   1.000
_cell.angle_alpha   90.00
_cell.angle_beta   90.00
_cell.angle_gamma   90.00
#
_symmetry.space_group_name_H-M   'P 1'
#
loop_
_entity.id
_entity.type
_entity.pdbx_description
1 polymer ?
#
loop_
_entity_poly.entity_id
_entity_poly.type
_entity_poly.pdbx_seq_one_letter_code
_entity_poly.pdbx_strand_id
1 'polypeptide(L)'
;MSLLEKSKFPLLKLPWHVLLDCIKNLDFLEIIDFSLVSKRAKRIVKRITISHPIEIKLSIFVDGFEIYLESKHFPGHTWMVVFGNVEEIDVIKRKGSMLQQMLIGPQVEFYLIFPLDLKYFQFLIQHISDIFQVPIREVNIEKPTFKLVELICSLQKSIPIFAIFGKSKILNKTAKLIFKRMQITESCYLKSEFSNFFKFDQLINCRCLKLSNGSRVPLNAILSSKNEILRIENSRLTHSDFNSILKHWKCGKMPNLNYLEIGMSQQHWLIDDYDDLNEQMFANLDFEEHQPDPRRPTHLWFDDDIILEMPVDHAYDIIGDDGSIGTFRLTLYREGDDHFRGLTFEFHVWGGANK
;
A
#
# COMPACT_ATOMS: atom_id res chain seq x y z
N MET A 1 50.03 -17.98 -23.16
CA MET A 1 48.69 -18.45 -23.56
C MET A 1 47.88 -17.25 -23.98
N SER A 2 47.51 -17.19 -25.26
CA SER A 2 46.74 -16.09 -25.85
C SER A 2 45.34 -16.03 -25.27
N LEU A 3 44.95 -14.84 -24.79
CA LEU A 3 43.55 -14.48 -24.55
C LEU A 3 42.77 -14.72 -25.84
N LEU A 4 41.89 -15.73 -25.85
CA LEU A 4 40.90 -15.90 -26.90
C LEU A 4 40.12 -14.59 -27.05
N GLU A 5 40.26 -13.93 -28.20
CA GLU A 5 39.37 -12.84 -28.58
C GLU A 5 37.94 -13.38 -28.52
N LYS A 6 37.15 -12.93 -27.53
CA LYS A 6 35.72 -13.21 -27.49
C LYS A 6 35.11 -12.63 -28.76
N SER A 7 34.83 -13.48 -29.74
CA SER A 7 34.09 -13.08 -30.94
C SER A 7 32.77 -12.44 -30.50
N LYS A 8 32.54 -11.19 -30.89
CA LYS A 8 31.34 -10.44 -30.50
C LYS A 8 30.19 -10.88 -31.40
N PHE A 9 29.19 -11.54 -30.84
CA PHE A 9 27.97 -11.88 -31.56
C PHE A 9 27.23 -10.59 -31.95
N PRO A 10 27.00 -10.31 -33.25
CA PRO A 10 26.46 -9.05 -33.70
C PRO A 10 24.92 -9.05 -33.61
N LEU A 11 24.37 -9.12 -32.39
CA LEU A 11 22.93 -9.23 -32.13
C LEU A 11 22.09 -8.24 -32.99
N LEU A 12 22.51 -6.97 -33.07
CA LEU A 12 21.79 -5.93 -33.82
C LEU A 12 21.88 -6.05 -35.35
N LYS A 13 22.69 -6.98 -35.88
CA LYS A 13 22.78 -7.30 -37.31
C LYS A 13 21.92 -8.50 -37.71
N LEU A 14 21.27 -9.16 -36.76
CA LEU A 14 20.37 -10.27 -37.06
C LEU A 14 19.17 -9.81 -37.91
N PRO A 15 18.59 -10.70 -38.72
CA PRO A 15 17.31 -10.47 -39.35
C PRO A 15 16.25 -10.06 -38.32
N TRP A 16 15.33 -9.18 -38.71
CA TRP A 16 14.40 -8.53 -37.78
C TRP A 16 13.59 -9.50 -36.92
N HIS A 17 13.07 -10.58 -37.50
CA HIS A 17 12.31 -11.59 -36.77
C HIS A 17 13.16 -12.31 -35.72
N VAL A 18 14.36 -12.78 -36.09
CA VAL A 18 15.30 -13.44 -35.18
C VAL A 18 15.71 -12.50 -34.04
N LEU A 19 15.97 -11.23 -34.35
CA LEU A 19 16.30 -10.24 -33.35
C LEU A 19 15.17 -10.09 -32.33
N LEU A 20 13.92 -9.95 -32.77
CA LEU A 20 12.79 -9.82 -31.85
C LEU A 20 12.61 -11.07 -30.99
N ASP A 21 12.76 -12.26 -31.57
CA ASP A 21 12.66 -13.51 -30.83
C ASP A 21 13.78 -13.65 -29.80
N CYS A 22 15.02 -13.26 -30.13
CA CYS A 22 16.10 -13.22 -29.13
C CYS A 22 15.76 -12.30 -27.96
N ILE A 23 15.28 -11.07 -28.23
CA ILE A 23 14.98 -10.11 -27.16
C ILE A 23 13.76 -10.53 -26.33
N LYS A 24 12.76 -11.20 -26.92
CA LYS A 24 11.60 -11.73 -26.18
C LYS A 24 11.95 -12.80 -25.14
N ASN A 25 13.07 -13.49 -25.33
CA ASN A 25 13.55 -14.54 -24.43
C ASN A 25 14.49 -14.01 -23.33
N LEU A 26 14.77 -12.70 -23.31
CA LEU A 26 15.54 -12.06 -22.24
C LEU A 26 14.67 -11.87 -20.99
N ASP A 27 15.30 -11.92 -19.82
CA ASP A 27 14.64 -11.55 -18.57
C ASP A 27 14.40 -10.03 -18.46
N PHE A 28 13.65 -9.59 -17.44
CA PHE A 28 13.30 -8.17 -17.30
C PHE A 28 14.52 -7.26 -17.07
N LEU A 29 15.54 -7.72 -16.34
CA LEU A 29 16.75 -6.94 -16.09
C LEU A 29 17.65 -6.91 -17.34
N GLU A 30 17.72 -7.99 -18.10
CA GLU A 30 18.40 -8.06 -19.39
C GLU A 30 17.75 -7.14 -20.43
N ILE A 31 16.42 -7.08 -20.44
CA ILE A 31 15.66 -6.13 -21.27
C ILE A 31 16.00 -4.69 -20.88
N ILE A 32 16.04 -4.37 -19.58
CA ILE A 32 16.44 -3.06 -19.07
C ILE A 32 17.88 -2.74 -19.51
N ASP A 33 18.84 -3.61 -19.21
CA ASP A 33 20.24 -3.45 -19.57
C ASP A 33 20.41 -3.23 -21.08
N PHE A 34 19.78 -4.08 -21.91
CA PHE A 34 19.84 -3.96 -23.36
C PHE A 34 19.28 -2.61 -23.83
N SER A 35 18.14 -2.18 -23.28
CA SER A 35 17.51 -0.92 -23.66
C SER A 35 18.34 0.32 -23.28
N LEU A 36 19.23 0.23 -22.28
CA LEU A 36 20.14 1.30 -21.88
C LEU A 36 21.35 1.45 -22.82
N VAL A 37 21.67 0.43 -23.63
CA VAL A 37 22.86 0.44 -24.51
C VAL A 37 22.78 1.53 -25.59
N SER A 38 21.60 1.78 -26.17
CA SER A 38 21.43 2.79 -27.22
C SER A 38 19.98 3.17 -27.47
N LYS A 39 19.76 4.32 -28.13
CA LYS A 39 18.43 4.72 -28.65
C LYS A 39 17.82 3.66 -29.57
N ARG A 40 18.64 2.93 -30.33
CA ARG A 40 18.17 1.84 -31.21
C ARG A 40 17.67 0.64 -30.40
N ALA A 41 18.43 0.23 -29.39
CA ALA A 41 18.04 -0.88 -28.51
C ALA A 41 16.74 -0.57 -27.76
N LYS A 42 16.61 0.64 -27.19
CA LYS A 42 15.37 1.12 -26.59
C LYS A 42 14.17 1.01 -27.55
N ARG A 43 14.32 1.45 -28.81
CA ARG A 43 13.25 1.35 -29.82
C ARG A 43 12.89 -0.09 -30.17
N ILE A 44 13.84 -1.01 -30.12
CA ILE A 44 13.59 -2.44 -30.36
C ILE A 44 12.75 -3.00 -29.22
N VAL A 45 13.15 -2.78 -27.97
CA VAL A 45 12.41 -3.24 -26.77
C VAL A 45 10.98 -2.71 -26.79
N LYS A 46 10.78 -1.41 -27.06
CA LYS A 46 9.44 -0.80 -27.12
C LYS A 46 8.52 -1.40 -28.18
N ARG A 47 9.06 -2.08 -29.20
CA ARG A 47 8.27 -2.72 -30.26
C ARG A 47 7.89 -4.16 -29.92
N ILE A 48 8.45 -4.70 -28.84
CA ILE A 48 8.14 -6.05 -28.38
C ILE A 48 6.94 -5.94 -27.46
N THR A 49 5.88 -6.65 -27.81
CA THR A 49 4.81 -6.94 -26.87
C THR A 49 5.37 -7.92 -25.86
N ILE A 50 5.50 -7.49 -24.62
CA ILE A 50 5.87 -8.37 -23.52
C ILE A 50 4.62 -9.17 -23.19
N SER A 51 4.72 -10.49 -23.35
CA SER A 51 3.57 -11.40 -23.30
C SER A 51 2.94 -11.54 -21.92
N HIS A 52 3.59 -11.01 -20.87
CA HIS A 52 3.19 -11.20 -19.49
C HIS A 52 3.04 -9.85 -18.79
N PRO A 53 1.94 -9.60 -18.06
CA PRO A 53 1.77 -8.36 -17.30
C PRO A 53 2.83 -8.27 -16.21
N ILE A 54 3.47 -7.10 -16.12
CA ILE A 54 4.46 -6.76 -15.10
C ILE A 54 3.88 -5.65 -14.24
N GLU A 55 4.14 -5.75 -12.94
CA GLU A 55 3.81 -4.72 -11.98
C GLU A 55 5.09 -4.06 -11.50
N ILE A 56 5.11 -2.72 -11.52
CA ILE A 56 6.23 -1.92 -11.01
C ILE A 56 5.88 -1.46 -9.60
N LYS A 57 6.72 -1.80 -8.62
CA LYS A 57 6.64 -1.28 -7.25
C LYS A 57 7.91 -0.51 -6.92
N LEU A 58 7.78 0.60 -6.21
CA LEU A 58 8.90 1.42 -5.77
C LEU A 58 9.01 1.37 -4.25
N SER A 59 10.20 1.09 -3.73
CA SER A 59 10.50 1.21 -2.30
C SER A 59 11.64 2.20 -2.09
N ILE A 60 11.39 3.20 -1.25
CA ILE A 60 12.31 4.30 -0.97
C ILE A 60 12.66 4.28 0.51
N PHE A 61 13.89 3.86 0.81
CA PHE A 61 14.43 3.76 2.16
C PHE A 61 15.30 4.97 2.49
N VAL A 62 15.75 5.07 3.74
CA VAL A 62 16.69 6.13 4.15
C VAL A 62 18.01 6.05 3.36
N ASP A 63 18.50 4.82 3.13
CA ASP A 63 19.84 4.56 2.60
C ASP A 63 19.83 3.99 1.18
N GLY A 64 18.67 3.91 0.52
CA GLY A 64 18.57 3.31 -0.80
C GLY A 64 17.23 3.47 -1.51
N PHE A 65 17.23 3.13 -2.79
CA PHE A 65 16.03 3.06 -3.62
C PHE A 65 15.94 1.70 -4.30
N GLU A 66 14.74 1.18 -4.43
CA GLU A 66 14.50 -0.12 -5.04
C GLU A 66 13.30 -0.04 -5.99
N ILE A 67 13.46 -0.66 -7.17
CA ILE A 67 12.41 -0.85 -8.16
C ILE A 67 12.18 -2.35 -8.29
N TYR A 68 10.99 -2.79 -7.95
CA TYR A 68 10.56 -4.17 -8.06
C TYR A 68 9.76 -4.34 -9.34
N LEU A 69 10.04 -5.43 -10.05
CA LEU A 69 9.30 -5.91 -11.20
C LEU A 69 8.81 -7.31 -10.87
N GLU A 70 7.50 -7.45 -10.77
CA GLU A 70 6.85 -8.71 -10.43
C GLU A 70 5.90 -9.10 -11.56
N SER A 71 5.72 -10.40 -11.78
CA SER A 71 4.73 -10.92 -12.73
C SER A 71 4.05 -12.14 -12.17
N LYS A 72 2.71 -12.15 -12.23
CA LYS A 72 1.90 -13.32 -11.85
C LYS A 72 2.20 -14.55 -12.70
N HIS A 73 2.81 -14.39 -13.87
CA HIS A 73 3.20 -15.50 -14.73
C HIS A 73 4.44 -16.25 -14.21
N PHE A 74 5.27 -15.59 -13.40
CA PHE A 74 6.47 -16.16 -12.80
C PHE A 74 6.36 -16.09 -11.27
N PRO A 75 5.44 -16.86 -10.66
CA PRO A 75 5.29 -16.83 -9.21
C PRO A 75 6.61 -17.22 -8.52
N GLY A 76 6.92 -16.54 -7.43
CA GLY A 76 8.17 -16.72 -6.69
C GLY A 76 9.40 -16.09 -7.35
N HIS A 77 9.27 -15.37 -8.47
CA HIS A 77 10.38 -14.64 -9.09
C HIS A 77 10.20 -13.14 -8.92
N THR A 78 11.24 -12.46 -8.44
CA THR A 78 11.25 -11.00 -8.26
C THR A 78 12.50 -10.42 -8.91
N TRP A 79 12.33 -9.42 -9.75
CA TRP A 79 13.45 -8.69 -10.35
C TRP A 79 13.55 -7.31 -9.71
N MET A 80 14.72 -6.98 -9.20
CA MET A 80 14.98 -5.80 -8.40
C MET A 80 16.06 -4.94 -9.03
N VAL A 81 15.82 -3.64 -9.11
CA VAL A 81 16.86 -2.65 -9.40
C VAL A 81 17.14 -1.87 -8.13
N VAL A 82 18.36 -1.98 -7.61
CA VAL A 82 18.74 -1.45 -6.30
C VAL A 82 19.75 -0.32 -6.47
N PHE A 83 19.54 0.77 -5.74
CA PHE A 83 20.46 1.90 -5.65
C PHE A 83 20.99 1.99 -4.22
N GLY A 84 22.21 1.55 -3.98
CA GLY A 84 22.77 1.46 -2.64
C GLY A 84 23.92 0.45 -2.54
N ASN A 85 24.34 0.15 -1.32
CA ASN A 85 25.31 -0.90 -1.05
C ASN A 85 24.59 -2.24 -0.87
N VAL A 86 25.05 -3.27 -1.57
CA VAL A 86 24.63 -4.65 -1.33
C VAL A 86 25.87 -5.39 -0.83
N GLU A 87 25.75 -6.03 0.33
CA GLU A 87 26.84 -6.83 0.91
C GLU A 87 27.14 -8.07 0.05
N GLU A 88 28.42 -8.46 0.02
CA GLU A 88 29.04 -9.32 -0.99
C GLU A 88 28.52 -10.76 -1.03
N ILE A 89 27.97 -11.20 -2.18
CA ILE A 89 27.87 -12.61 -2.60
C ILE A 89 28.07 -12.69 -4.12
N ASP A 90 28.86 -13.65 -4.62
CA ASP A 90 29.19 -13.98 -6.03
C ASP A 90 28.56 -13.07 -7.11
N VAL A 91 29.19 -11.91 -7.32
CA VAL A 91 28.69 -10.84 -8.19
C VAL A 91 29.36 -10.87 -9.57
N ILE A 92 28.58 -10.81 -10.65
CA ILE A 92 29.12 -10.43 -11.95
C ILE A 92 29.20 -8.90 -12.02
N LYS A 93 30.39 -8.35 -11.71
CA LYS A 93 30.64 -6.91 -11.85
C LYS A 93 30.65 -6.51 -13.34
N ARG A 94 29.75 -5.61 -13.72
CA ARG A 94 29.74 -4.94 -15.03
C ARG A 94 30.20 -3.49 -14.85
N LYS A 95 30.52 -2.81 -15.96
CA LYS A 95 31.05 -1.44 -15.91
C LYS A 95 29.93 -0.47 -15.48
N GLY A 96 29.87 -0.15 -14.19
CA GLY A 96 28.91 0.80 -13.61
C GLY A 96 27.62 0.18 -13.05
N SER A 97 27.45 -1.15 -13.13
CA SER A 97 26.34 -1.89 -12.53
C SER A 97 26.77 -3.30 -12.11
N MET A 98 25.99 -3.97 -11.27
CA MET A 98 26.23 -5.36 -10.86
C MET A 98 24.98 -6.20 -11.09
N LEU A 99 25.13 -7.40 -11.66
CA LEU A 99 24.05 -8.38 -11.79
C LEU A 99 24.27 -9.51 -10.79
N GLN A 100 23.25 -9.83 -10.00
CA GLN A 100 23.27 -10.87 -8.98
C GLN A 100 21.96 -11.66 -8.97
N GLN A 101 22.04 -12.96 -8.63
CA GLN A 101 20.89 -13.83 -8.44
C GLN A 101 21.00 -14.46 -7.05
N MET A 102 19.89 -14.50 -6.31
CA MET A 102 19.82 -15.09 -4.98
C MET A 102 18.63 -16.06 -4.87
N LEU A 103 18.87 -17.20 -4.24
CA LEU A 103 17.84 -18.19 -3.91
C LEU A 103 17.44 -18.00 -2.44
N ILE A 104 16.20 -17.58 -2.18
CA ILE A 104 15.65 -17.43 -0.83
C ILE A 104 14.48 -18.41 -0.67
N GLY A 105 14.76 -19.61 -0.17
CA GLY A 105 13.74 -20.65 -0.04
C GLY A 105 13.13 -21.03 -1.40
N PRO A 106 11.79 -20.98 -1.59
CA PRO A 106 11.16 -21.24 -2.88
C PRO A 106 11.21 -20.03 -3.85
N GLN A 107 11.76 -18.89 -3.43
CA GLN A 107 11.79 -17.65 -4.19
C GLN A 107 13.17 -17.43 -4.85
N VAL A 108 13.15 -16.82 -6.03
CA VAL A 108 14.33 -16.42 -6.79
C VAL A 108 14.30 -14.91 -7.00
N GLU A 109 15.34 -14.24 -6.53
CA GLU A 109 15.48 -12.80 -6.67
C GLU A 109 16.65 -12.47 -7.60
N PHE A 110 16.41 -11.56 -8.53
CA PHE A 110 17.40 -11.06 -9.47
C PHE A 110 17.65 -9.60 -9.21
N TYR A 111 18.91 -9.18 -9.23
CA TYR A 111 19.32 -7.86 -8.81
C TYR A 111 20.13 -7.17 -9.90
N LEU A 112 19.80 -5.92 -10.17
CA LEU A 112 20.61 -4.96 -10.93
C LEU A 112 20.96 -3.78 -10.02
N ILE A 113 22.22 -3.70 -9.60
CA ILE A 113 22.65 -2.77 -8.55
C ILE A 113 23.43 -1.60 -9.14
N PHE A 114 23.08 -0.40 -8.70
CA PHE A 114 23.73 0.86 -9.04
C PHE A 114 24.19 1.61 -7.78
N PRO A 115 25.20 2.48 -7.90
CA PRO A 115 25.52 3.44 -6.85
C PRO A 115 24.32 4.35 -6.54
N LEU A 116 24.22 4.81 -5.30
CA LEU A 116 23.13 5.70 -4.86
C LEU A 116 23.17 7.04 -5.62
N ASP A 117 22.22 7.23 -6.55
CA ASP A 117 22.03 8.46 -7.32
C ASP A 117 20.55 8.70 -7.62
N LEU A 118 19.97 9.71 -6.97
CA LEU A 118 18.56 10.08 -7.12
C LEU A 118 18.19 10.51 -8.56
N LYS A 119 19.10 11.19 -9.27
CA LYS A 119 18.83 11.63 -10.65
C LYS A 119 18.81 10.43 -11.59
N TYR A 120 19.74 9.49 -11.38
CA TYR A 120 19.78 8.28 -12.18
C TYR A 120 18.59 7.36 -11.87
N PHE A 121 18.17 7.26 -10.60
CA PHE A 121 16.93 6.58 -10.20
C PHE A 121 15.69 7.17 -10.90
N GLN A 122 15.54 8.50 -10.88
CA GLN A 122 14.44 9.17 -11.59
C GLN A 122 14.46 8.86 -13.09
N PHE A 123 15.63 8.96 -13.73
CA PHE A 123 15.78 8.61 -15.15
C PHE A 123 15.38 7.15 -15.41
N LEU A 124 15.83 6.24 -14.55
CA LEU A 124 15.66 4.81 -14.76
C LEU A 124 14.20 4.38 -14.55
N ILE A 125 13.49 4.89 -13.56
CA ILE A 125 12.04 4.62 -13.40
C ILE A 125 11.28 5.09 -14.63
N GLN A 126 11.55 6.31 -15.10
CA GLN A 126 10.89 6.85 -16.28
C GLN A 126 11.20 6.00 -17.53
N HIS A 127 12.42 5.50 -17.63
CA HIS A 127 12.85 4.63 -18.71
C HIS A 127 12.19 3.26 -18.64
N ILE A 128 12.14 2.62 -17.46
CA ILE A 128 11.47 1.33 -17.20
C ILE A 128 9.98 1.43 -17.54
N SER A 129 9.27 2.43 -17.00
CA SER A 129 7.85 2.63 -17.33
C SER A 129 7.63 2.86 -18.84
N ASP A 130 8.53 3.57 -19.53
CA ASP A 130 8.45 3.81 -20.98
C ASP A 130 8.74 2.55 -21.84
N ILE A 131 9.65 1.66 -21.42
CA ILE A 131 9.95 0.45 -22.18
C ILE A 131 8.91 -0.66 -21.95
N PHE A 132 8.42 -0.81 -20.72
CA PHE A 132 7.40 -1.81 -20.37
C PHE A 132 5.98 -1.31 -20.66
N GLN A 133 5.80 0.00 -20.84
CA GLN A 133 4.50 0.65 -21.09
C GLN A 133 3.48 0.36 -19.99
N VAL A 134 3.96 0.20 -18.76
CA VAL A 134 3.14 -0.02 -17.57
C VAL A 134 3.35 1.11 -16.57
N PRO A 135 2.27 1.56 -15.90
CA PRO A 135 2.36 2.53 -14.82
C PRO A 135 3.00 1.93 -13.58
N ILE A 136 3.40 2.79 -12.65
CA ILE A 136 3.81 2.38 -11.30
C ILE A 136 2.53 1.95 -10.54
N ARG A 137 2.50 0.71 -10.04
CA ARG A 137 1.37 0.20 -9.26
C ARG A 137 1.45 0.66 -7.80
N GLU A 138 2.64 0.58 -7.23
CA GLU A 138 2.84 0.75 -5.79
C GLU A 138 4.05 1.62 -5.46
N VAL A 139 3.91 2.46 -4.44
CA VAL A 139 4.99 3.30 -3.92
C VAL A 139 5.03 3.26 -2.40
N ASN A 140 6.14 2.78 -1.86
CA ASN A 140 6.42 2.65 -0.43
C ASN A 140 7.57 3.60 -0.05
N ILE A 141 7.38 4.41 1.00
CA ILE A 141 8.39 5.39 1.45
C ILE A 141 8.62 5.29 2.96
N GLU A 142 9.86 5.07 3.38
CA GLU A 142 10.25 5.05 4.79
C GLU A 142 10.37 6.46 5.40
N LYS A 143 10.89 7.40 4.60
CA LYS A 143 11.14 8.78 5.01
C LYS A 143 10.58 9.80 4.02
N PRO A 144 9.33 10.23 4.18
CA PRO A 144 8.67 11.09 3.21
C PRO A 144 9.21 12.52 3.30
N THR A 145 9.97 12.93 2.27
CA THR A 145 10.36 14.33 2.09
C THR A 145 9.50 14.99 1.01
N PHE A 146 9.36 16.31 1.09
CA PHE A 146 8.61 17.07 0.08
C PHE A 146 9.13 16.82 -1.34
N LYS A 147 10.46 16.79 -1.54
CA LYS A 147 11.09 16.56 -2.85
C LYS A 147 10.80 15.16 -3.40
N LEU A 148 10.81 14.13 -2.54
CA LEU A 148 10.51 12.76 -2.95
C LEU A 148 9.04 12.61 -3.36
N VAL A 149 8.12 13.15 -2.56
CA VAL A 149 6.69 13.13 -2.89
C VAL A 149 6.41 13.94 -4.16
N GLU A 150 7.10 15.07 -4.36
CA GLU A 150 6.98 15.86 -5.60
C GLU A 150 7.49 15.11 -6.83
N LEU A 151 8.62 14.42 -6.70
CA LEU A 151 9.15 13.52 -7.73
C LEU A 151 8.11 12.47 -8.11
N ILE A 152 7.52 11.76 -7.13
CA ILE A 152 6.52 10.72 -7.38
C ILE A 152 5.29 11.30 -8.11
N CYS A 153 4.77 12.44 -7.65
CA CYS A 153 3.67 13.15 -8.33
C CYS A 153 4.00 13.55 -9.77
N SER A 154 5.28 13.78 -10.09
CA SER A 154 5.72 14.09 -11.45
C SER A 154 5.85 12.86 -12.35
N LEU A 155 6.11 11.69 -11.77
CA LEU A 155 6.21 10.43 -12.49
C LEU A 155 4.82 9.95 -12.90
N GLN A 156 3.84 10.06 -11.99
CA GLN A 156 2.48 9.59 -12.23
C GLN A 156 1.45 10.36 -11.39
N LYS A 157 0.32 10.73 -12.01
CA LYS A 157 -0.76 11.46 -11.33
C LYS A 157 -1.58 10.59 -10.38
N SER A 158 -1.88 9.36 -10.81
CA SER A 158 -2.70 8.41 -10.07
C SER A 158 -1.88 7.19 -9.71
N ILE A 159 -1.93 6.76 -8.46
CA ILE A 159 -1.14 5.64 -7.94
C ILE A 159 -2.11 4.67 -7.25
N PRO A 160 -2.19 3.40 -7.66
CA PRO A 160 -3.05 2.43 -7.01
C PRO A 160 -2.78 2.29 -5.52
N ILE A 161 -1.52 2.01 -5.16
CA ILE A 161 -1.12 1.71 -3.78
C ILE A 161 -0.02 2.68 -3.33
N PHE A 162 -0.23 3.34 -2.20
CA PHE A 162 0.74 4.26 -1.62
C PHE A 162 0.92 3.99 -0.12
N ALA A 163 2.16 3.75 0.32
CA ALA A 163 2.46 3.58 1.73
C ALA A 163 3.58 4.51 2.20
N ILE A 164 3.41 5.00 3.42
CA ILE A 164 4.48 5.58 4.22
C ILE A 164 4.65 4.69 5.45
N PHE A 165 5.87 4.17 5.60
CA PHE A 165 6.26 3.33 6.72
C PHE A 165 7.43 3.94 7.48
N GLY A 166 7.85 3.32 8.58
CA GLY A 166 8.95 3.82 9.41
C GLY A 166 8.51 4.89 10.43
N LYS A 167 9.49 5.34 11.21
CA LYS A 167 9.26 6.18 12.42
C LYS A 167 9.34 7.68 12.15
N SER A 168 9.60 8.09 10.91
CA SER A 168 9.87 9.50 10.59
C SER A 168 8.58 10.32 10.48
N LYS A 169 8.56 11.54 11.04
CA LYS A 169 7.34 12.36 11.02
C LYS A 169 7.03 12.90 9.62
N ILE A 170 5.76 12.82 9.22
CA ILE A 170 5.23 13.45 8.02
C ILE A 170 5.06 14.95 8.28
N LEU A 171 5.92 15.76 7.66
CA LEU A 171 5.85 17.22 7.78
C LEU A 171 4.60 17.80 7.12
N ASN A 172 4.06 18.89 7.66
CA ASN A 172 2.85 19.56 7.15
C ASN A 172 2.84 19.80 5.64
N LYS A 173 3.95 20.31 5.09
CA LYS A 173 4.06 20.59 3.64
C LYS A 173 3.99 19.31 2.80
N THR A 174 4.57 18.22 3.29
CA THR A 174 4.56 16.92 2.64
C THR A 174 3.18 16.28 2.71
N ALA A 175 2.54 16.31 3.89
CA ALA A 175 1.17 15.83 4.07
C ALA A 175 0.19 16.59 3.16
N LYS A 176 0.24 17.93 3.13
CA LYS A 176 -0.59 18.75 2.22
C LYS A 176 -0.37 18.40 0.76
N LEU A 177 0.86 18.08 0.36
CA LEU A 177 1.19 17.66 -1.00
C LEU A 177 0.53 16.32 -1.35
N ILE A 178 0.65 15.32 -0.47
CA ILE A 178 0.03 13.99 -0.62
C ILE A 178 -1.49 14.15 -0.75
N PHE A 179 -2.14 14.81 0.21
CA PHE A 179 -3.60 14.91 0.29
C PHE A 179 -4.23 15.72 -0.86
N LYS A 180 -3.48 16.65 -1.48
CA LYS A 180 -4.02 17.53 -2.53
C LYS A 180 -3.63 17.15 -3.94
N ARG A 181 -2.45 16.54 -4.15
CA ARG A 181 -1.90 16.29 -5.49
C ARG A 181 -1.85 14.83 -5.89
N MET A 182 -1.78 13.89 -4.94
CA MET A 182 -1.76 12.47 -5.27
C MET A 182 -3.19 11.94 -5.42
N GLN A 183 -3.45 11.25 -6.53
CA GLN A 183 -4.71 10.52 -6.73
C GLN A 183 -4.49 9.05 -6.39
N ILE A 184 -4.71 8.69 -5.13
CA ILE A 184 -4.57 7.30 -4.67
C ILE A 184 -5.90 6.60 -4.90
N THR A 185 -5.92 5.48 -5.63
CA THR A 185 -7.18 4.86 -6.07
C THR A 185 -7.57 3.63 -5.24
N GLU A 186 -6.61 2.78 -4.90
CA GLU A 186 -6.88 1.52 -4.19
C GLU A 186 -6.56 1.66 -2.70
N SER A 187 -5.29 1.68 -2.33
CA SER A 187 -4.89 1.56 -0.93
C SER A 187 -3.91 2.66 -0.51
N CYS A 188 -4.16 3.27 0.65
CA CYS A 188 -3.26 4.24 1.26
C CYS A 188 -2.93 3.84 2.70
N TYR A 189 -1.64 3.61 2.99
CA TYR A 189 -1.15 3.20 4.30
C TYR A 189 -0.23 4.26 4.89
N LEU A 190 -0.68 5.01 5.89
CA LEU A 190 0.14 6.02 6.56
C LEU A 190 0.46 5.56 7.98
N LYS A 191 1.55 4.80 8.13
CA LYS A 191 1.99 4.24 9.42
C LYS A 191 2.78 5.25 10.27
N SER A 192 3.30 6.30 9.66
CA SER A 192 4.11 7.31 10.34
C SER A 192 3.29 8.44 10.97
N GLU A 193 3.83 9.07 12.01
CA GLU A 193 3.15 10.19 12.69
C GLU A 193 3.13 11.47 11.85
N PHE A 194 2.04 12.23 11.93
CA PHE A 194 1.99 13.58 11.38
C PHE A 194 2.65 14.59 12.33
N SER A 195 3.19 15.66 11.75
CA SER A 195 3.66 16.83 12.51
C SER A 195 2.55 17.38 13.42
N ASN A 196 2.97 17.96 14.56
CA ASN A 196 2.04 18.46 15.56
C ASN A 196 1.10 19.57 15.08
N PHE A 197 1.48 20.24 14.00
CA PHE A 197 0.75 21.33 13.40
C PHE A 197 -0.15 20.89 12.24
N PHE A 198 -0.21 19.60 11.91
CA PHE A 198 -1.07 19.09 10.84
C PHE A 198 -2.50 18.97 11.35
N LYS A 199 -3.45 19.42 10.53
CA LYS A 199 -4.88 19.28 10.77
C LYS A 199 -5.50 18.60 9.56
N PHE A 200 -6.40 17.66 9.83
CA PHE A 200 -7.18 16.99 8.80
C PHE A 200 -8.40 17.85 8.49
N ASP A 201 -8.46 18.39 7.27
CA ASP A 201 -9.69 19.00 6.75
C ASP A 201 -10.61 17.93 6.15
N GLN A 202 -10.01 16.90 5.55
CA GLN A 202 -10.65 15.73 4.94
C GLN A 202 -9.67 14.55 4.95
N LEU A 203 -10.20 13.33 4.83
CA LEU A 203 -9.39 12.12 4.63
C LEU A 203 -8.96 11.97 3.16
N ILE A 204 -7.97 11.12 2.92
CA ILE A 204 -7.57 10.75 1.55
C ILE A 204 -8.70 9.93 0.94
N ASN A 205 -9.20 10.38 -0.22
CA ASN A 205 -10.21 9.66 -0.96
C ASN A 205 -9.57 8.54 -1.79
N CYS A 206 -9.65 7.31 -1.28
CA CYS A 206 -9.22 6.07 -1.93
C CYS A 206 -10.14 4.93 -1.47
N ARG A 207 -10.05 3.74 -2.07
CA ARG A 207 -10.88 2.60 -1.64
C ARG A 207 -10.60 2.21 -0.19
N CYS A 208 -9.34 2.00 0.15
CA CYS A 208 -8.84 1.59 1.46
C CYS A 208 -7.89 2.65 2.05
N LEU A 209 -8.17 3.12 3.26
CA LEU A 209 -7.30 4.05 3.99
C LEU A 209 -6.96 3.47 5.36
N LYS A 210 -5.67 3.36 5.66
CA LYS A 210 -5.15 3.03 6.98
C LYS A 210 -4.26 4.14 7.51
N LEU A 211 -4.59 4.64 8.69
CA LEU A 211 -3.82 5.64 9.43
C LEU A 211 -3.39 5.04 10.77
N SER A 212 -2.10 4.88 11.03
CA SER A 212 -1.64 4.38 12.35
C SER A 212 -1.59 5.47 13.42
N ASN A 213 -1.70 6.75 13.04
CA ASN A 213 -1.76 7.86 14.00
C ASN A 213 -2.96 8.78 13.67
N GLY A 214 -4.11 8.38 14.19
CA GLY A 214 -5.40 9.05 14.07
C GLY A 214 -5.69 10.11 15.11
N SER A 215 -4.76 10.42 16.03
CA SER A 215 -5.03 11.26 17.20
C SER A 215 -5.56 12.66 16.90
N ARG A 216 -5.37 13.13 15.66
CA ARG A 216 -5.84 14.44 15.17
C ARG A 216 -6.92 14.35 14.10
N VAL A 217 -7.40 13.15 13.78
CA VAL A 217 -8.50 12.97 12.83
C VAL A 217 -9.80 13.37 13.54
N PRO A 218 -10.49 14.43 13.10
CA PRO A 218 -11.75 14.83 13.70
C PRO A 218 -12.89 13.94 13.21
N LEU A 219 -13.94 13.77 14.01
CA LEU A 219 -15.13 12.97 13.66
C LEU A 219 -15.71 13.37 12.30
N ASN A 220 -15.82 14.67 12.00
CA ASN A 220 -16.39 15.14 10.74
C ASN A 220 -15.60 14.69 9.49
N ALA A 221 -14.28 14.47 9.60
CA ALA A 221 -13.48 13.93 8.50
C ALA A 221 -13.82 12.45 8.23
N ILE A 222 -14.20 11.70 9.26
CA ILE A 222 -14.66 10.31 9.15
C ILE A 222 -16.08 10.27 8.59
N LEU A 223 -17.00 11.07 9.14
CA LEU A 223 -18.39 11.12 8.69
C LEU A 223 -18.55 11.55 7.21
N SER A 224 -17.62 12.38 6.71
CA SER A 224 -17.59 12.80 5.30
C SER A 224 -16.75 11.90 4.39
N SER A 225 -16.21 10.80 4.94
CA SER A 225 -15.37 9.87 4.19
C SER A 225 -16.17 9.16 3.09
N LYS A 226 -15.47 8.86 2.01
CA LYS A 226 -15.96 8.03 0.89
C LYS A 226 -15.20 6.71 0.76
N ASN A 227 -14.31 6.42 1.72
CA ASN A 227 -13.56 5.18 1.75
C ASN A 227 -14.53 4.00 1.92
N GLU A 228 -14.25 2.88 1.24
CA GLU A 228 -14.93 1.62 1.49
C GLU A 228 -14.40 0.95 2.76
N ILE A 229 -13.10 1.11 2.98
CA ILE A 229 -12.39 0.51 4.08
C ILE A 229 -11.60 1.60 4.78
N LEU A 230 -11.85 1.80 6.07
CA LEU A 230 -11.18 2.83 6.87
C LEU A 230 -10.64 2.24 8.18
N ARG A 231 -9.33 2.36 8.40
CA ARG A 231 -8.68 2.03 9.67
C ARG A 231 -7.98 3.23 10.25
N ILE A 232 -8.25 3.51 11.51
CA ILE A 232 -7.65 4.62 12.24
C ILE A 232 -7.19 4.10 13.60
N GLU A 233 -5.89 3.92 13.76
CA GLU A 233 -5.28 3.54 15.04
C GLU A 233 -4.89 4.80 15.83
N ASN A 234 -4.73 4.69 17.15
CA ASN A 234 -4.35 5.79 18.04
C ASN A 234 -5.27 7.03 17.93
N SER A 235 -6.57 6.79 17.78
CA SER A 235 -7.61 7.81 17.73
C SER A 235 -7.87 8.48 19.09
N ARG A 236 -8.43 9.69 19.06
CA ARG A 236 -8.96 10.43 20.21
C ARG A 236 -10.49 10.45 20.29
N LEU A 237 -11.16 9.75 19.37
CA LEU A 237 -12.61 9.64 19.39
C LEU A 237 -13.07 8.94 20.66
N THR A 238 -14.30 9.23 21.05
CA THR A 238 -14.98 8.73 22.25
C THR A 238 -16.12 7.79 21.87
N HIS A 239 -16.74 7.13 22.84
CA HIS A 239 -17.90 6.27 22.58
C HIS A 239 -19.10 7.05 22.02
N SER A 240 -19.26 8.31 22.42
CA SER A 240 -20.27 9.21 21.84
C SER A 240 -20.02 9.51 20.36
N ASP A 241 -18.75 9.53 19.93
CA ASP A 241 -18.38 9.66 18.52
C ASP A 241 -18.72 8.38 17.75
N PHE A 242 -18.54 7.20 18.34
CA PHE A 242 -18.96 5.92 17.74
C PHE A 242 -20.48 5.83 17.57
N ASN A 243 -21.26 6.23 18.58
CA ASN A 243 -22.71 6.36 18.47
C ASN A 243 -23.09 7.30 17.32
N SER A 244 -22.39 8.43 17.18
CA SER A 244 -22.60 9.38 16.09
C SER A 244 -22.28 8.78 14.72
N ILE A 245 -21.22 7.97 14.61
CA ILE A 245 -20.86 7.24 13.37
C ILE A 245 -21.96 6.24 13.00
N LEU A 246 -22.40 5.41 13.95
CA LEU A 246 -23.45 4.42 13.73
C LEU A 246 -24.76 5.07 13.26
N LYS A 247 -25.18 6.16 13.91
CA LYS A 247 -26.37 6.94 13.49
C LYS A 247 -26.20 7.56 12.11
N HIS A 248 -24.99 8.05 11.79
CA HIS A 248 -24.71 8.63 10.48
C HIS A 248 -24.79 7.59 9.36
N TRP A 249 -24.20 6.41 9.59
CA TRP A 249 -24.29 5.28 8.67
C TRP A 249 -25.73 4.79 8.53
N LYS A 250 -26.47 4.62 9.64
CA LYS A 250 -27.87 4.16 9.65
C LYS A 250 -28.75 5.00 8.73
N CYS A 251 -28.56 6.33 8.71
CA CYS A 251 -29.27 7.24 7.81
C CYS A 251 -28.73 7.27 6.35
N GLY A 252 -27.93 6.29 5.93
CA GLY A 252 -27.39 6.17 4.57
C GLY A 252 -26.30 7.19 4.20
N LYS A 253 -25.70 7.90 5.17
CA LYS A 253 -24.74 8.97 4.89
C LYS A 253 -23.29 8.49 4.71
N MET A 254 -23.05 7.19 4.82
CA MET A 254 -21.75 6.55 4.54
C MET A 254 -21.93 5.40 3.53
N PRO A 255 -22.41 5.66 2.30
CA PRO A 255 -22.95 4.64 1.40
C PRO A 255 -21.90 3.68 0.81
N ASN A 256 -20.61 4.05 0.85
CA ASN A 256 -19.53 3.19 0.33
C ASN A 256 -18.92 2.31 1.42
N LEU A 257 -19.21 2.59 2.71
CA LEU A 257 -18.50 1.97 3.80
C LEU A 257 -18.83 0.47 3.87
N ASN A 258 -17.80 -0.36 3.79
CA ASN A 258 -17.86 -1.80 3.99
C ASN A 258 -17.24 -2.17 5.34
N TYR A 259 -16.19 -1.46 5.76
CA TYR A 259 -15.51 -1.71 7.01
C TYR A 259 -14.90 -0.45 7.64
N LEU A 260 -15.07 -0.33 8.94
CA LEU A 260 -14.47 0.69 9.78
C LEU A 260 -13.81 0.06 11.02
N GLU A 261 -12.56 0.42 11.26
CA GLU A 261 -11.85 0.12 12.51
C GLU A 261 -11.31 1.40 13.11
N ILE A 262 -11.60 1.63 14.38
CA ILE A 262 -11.05 2.76 15.13
C ILE A 262 -10.42 2.22 16.42
N GLY A 263 -9.09 2.14 16.42
CA GLY A 263 -8.30 1.83 17.59
C GLY A 263 -8.01 3.11 18.36
N MET A 264 -8.25 3.08 19.65
CA MET A 264 -7.92 4.18 20.57
C MET A 264 -6.65 3.76 21.38
N SER A 265 -5.87 4.72 21.93
CA SER A 265 -4.87 4.42 22.99
C SER A 265 -5.29 4.79 24.43
N GLN A 266 -4.80 3.99 25.40
CA GLN A 266 -5.02 4.09 26.86
C GLN A 266 -4.98 5.50 27.48
N GLN A 267 -4.17 6.43 26.94
CA GLN A 267 -3.96 7.76 27.53
C GLN A 267 -5.22 8.63 27.59
N HIS A 268 -6.31 8.21 26.94
CA HIS A 268 -7.54 9.00 26.87
C HIS A 268 -8.71 8.37 27.64
N TRP A 269 -8.57 7.21 28.31
CA TRP A 269 -9.70 6.53 28.96
C TRP A 269 -9.41 6.27 30.43
N LEU A 270 -10.34 6.75 31.24
CA LEU A 270 -10.46 6.49 32.66
C LEU A 270 -11.86 5.93 32.82
N ILE A 271 -12.06 4.67 32.49
CA ILE A 271 -13.31 3.99 32.82
C ILE A 271 -12.92 2.70 33.54
N ASP A 272 -13.26 2.67 34.82
CA ASP A 272 -13.09 1.50 35.69
C ASP A 272 -14.18 0.44 35.43
N ASP A 273 -15.23 0.72 34.63
CA ASP A 273 -16.32 -0.23 34.34
C ASP A 273 -16.76 -0.26 32.86
N TYR A 274 -16.57 -1.42 32.22
CA TYR A 274 -16.99 -1.72 30.85
C TYR A 274 -18.50 -1.57 30.60
N ASP A 275 -19.31 -1.58 31.65
CA ASP A 275 -20.77 -1.47 31.56
C ASP A 275 -21.21 -0.03 31.21
N ASP A 276 -20.51 1.00 31.70
CA ASP A 276 -20.79 2.41 31.36
C ASP A 276 -20.46 2.75 29.89
N LEU A 277 -19.50 2.03 29.30
CA LEU A 277 -19.15 2.16 27.88
C LEU A 277 -20.33 1.80 26.97
N ASN A 278 -21.04 0.75 27.34
CA ASN A 278 -22.17 0.25 26.58
C ASN A 278 -23.30 1.27 26.60
N GLU A 279 -23.69 1.82 27.76
CA GLU A 279 -24.81 2.77 27.85
C GLU A 279 -24.64 3.99 26.94
N GLN A 280 -23.44 4.58 26.88
CA GLN A 280 -23.19 5.76 26.05
C GLN A 280 -23.15 5.44 24.55
N MET A 281 -22.55 4.31 24.17
CA MET A 281 -22.44 3.93 22.76
C MET A 281 -23.78 3.48 22.19
N PHE A 282 -24.59 2.77 22.98
CA PHE A 282 -25.89 2.24 22.59
C PHE A 282 -27.05 3.22 22.78
N ALA A 283 -26.81 4.39 23.37
CA ALA A 283 -27.84 5.38 23.65
C ALA A 283 -28.67 5.73 22.38
N ASN A 284 -29.96 5.40 22.43
CA ASN A 284 -30.93 5.62 21.36
C ASN A 284 -30.53 4.93 20.03
N LEU A 285 -30.01 3.71 20.12
CA LEU A 285 -29.83 2.81 18.99
C LEU A 285 -30.71 1.58 19.19
N ASP A 286 -31.46 1.19 18.16
CA ASP A 286 -32.08 -0.12 18.09
C ASP A 286 -31.02 -1.09 17.54
N PHE A 287 -30.63 -2.07 18.35
CA PHE A 287 -29.65 -3.09 18.01
C PHE A 287 -30.07 -4.44 18.59
N GLU A 288 -29.59 -5.52 17.98
CA GLU A 288 -29.80 -6.89 18.43
C GLU A 288 -28.45 -7.58 18.59
N GLU A 289 -28.36 -8.56 19.50
CA GLU A 289 -27.15 -9.38 19.63
C GLU A 289 -26.93 -10.17 18.33
N HIS A 290 -25.72 -10.08 17.79
CA HIS A 290 -25.35 -10.73 16.54
C HIS A 290 -25.52 -12.25 16.68
N GLN A 291 -26.26 -12.85 15.73
CA GLN A 291 -26.36 -14.29 15.61
C GLN A 291 -25.49 -14.76 14.45
N PRO A 292 -24.64 -15.79 14.64
CA PRO A 292 -23.81 -16.33 13.57
C PRO A 292 -24.65 -16.72 12.35
N ASP A 293 -24.36 -16.12 11.20
CA ASP A 293 -25.01 -16.43 9.92
C ASP A 293 -23.98 -16.99 8.93
N PRO A 294 -24.08 -18.27 8.52
CA PRO A 294 -23.13 -18.90 7.62
C PRO A 294 -23.11 -18.27 6.21
N ARG A 295 -24.06 -17.39 5.88
CA ARG A 295 -24.09 -16.64 4.62
C ARG A 295 -23.22 -15.38 4.67
N ARG A 296 -22.82 -14.92 5.85
CA ARG A 296 -21.92 -13.76 5.99
C ARG A 296 -20.47 -14.22 5.81
N PRO A 297 -19.64 -13.48 5.05
CA PRO A 297 -18.21 -13.73 4.99
C PRO A 297 -17.61 -13.83 6.40
N THR A 298 -16.83 -14.86 6.69
CA THR A 298 -16.06 -14.98 7.95
C THR A 298 -14.75 -14.20 7.88
N HIS A 299 -14.39 -13.74 6.68
CA HIS A 299 -13.13 -13.11 6.36
C HIS A 299 -13.35 -11.89 5.46
N LEU A 300 -12.69 -10.78 5.78
CA LEU A 300 -12.65 -9.60 4.91
C LEU A 300 -11.21 -9.41 4.38
N TRP A 301 -11.06 -9.29 3.07
CA TRP A 301 -9.77 -9.06 2.44
C TRP A 301 -9.41 -7.57 2.51
N PHE A 302 -8.41 -7.26 3.33
CA PHE A 302 -7.68 -6.00 3.35
C PHE A 302 -6.51 -6.10 2.37
N ASP A 303 -6.75 -5.64 1.14
CA ASP A 303 -5.75 -5.76 0.07
C ASP A 303 -5.37 -7.23 -0.21
N ASP A 304 -4.32 -7.46 -0.99
CA ASP A 304 -3.87 -8.81 -1.36
C ASP A 304 -3.38 -9.67 -0.14
N ASP A 305 -3.19 -9.10 1.07
CA ASP A 305 -2.43 -9.76 2.15
C ASP A 305 -3.07 -9.86 3.55
N ILE A 306 -4.11 -9.09 3.90
CA ILE A 306 -4.64 -9.09 5.29
C ILE A 306 -6.05 -9.67 5.32
N ILE A 307 -6.22 -10.80 5.99
CA ILE A 307 -7.54 -11.35 6.33
C ILE A 307 -7.95 -10.79 7.68
N LEU A 308 -9.12 -10.15 7.74
CA LEU A 308 -9.78 -9.88 9.00
C LEU A 308 -10.71 -11.02 9.37
N GLU A 309 -10.50 -11.63 10.53
CA GLU A 309 -11.47 -12.55 11.13
C GLU A 309 -12.66 -11.77 11.67
N MET A 310 -13.86 -12.16 11.24
CA MET A 310 -15.08 -11.48 11.65
C MET A 310 -15.45 -11.83 13.09
N PRO A 311 -16.02 -10.87 13.83
CA PRO A 311 -16.56 -11.15 15.14
C PRO A 311 -17.61 -12.25 15.10
N VAL A 312 -17.39 -13.31 15.85
CA VAL A 312 -18.42 -14.33 16.13
C VAL A 312 -19.07 -14.07 17.49
N ASP A 313 -18.31 -13.51 18.44
CA ASP A 313 -18.74 -13.31 19.83
C ASP A 313 -18.83 -11.81 20.19
N HIS A 314 -19.79 -11.46 21.04
CA HIS A 314 -20.01 -10.12 21.61
C HIS A 314 -20.14 -8.99 20.58
N ALA A 315 -20.79 -9.27 19.45
CA ALA A 315 -21.12 -8.31 18.42
C ALA A 315 -22.61 -8.01 18.38
N TYR A 316 -22.97 -6.86 17.80
CA TYR A 316 -24.34 -6.38 17.71
C TYR A 316 -24.68 -5.96 16.29
N ASP A 317 -25.87 -6.33 15.84
CA ASP A 317 -26.42 -5.96 14.55
C ASP A 317 -27.29 -4.70 14.68
N ILE A 318 -27.15 -3.78 13.71
CA ILE A 318 -27.97 -2.59 13.53
C ILE A 318 -28.47 -2.54 12.09
N ILE A 319 -29.74 -2.20 11.91
CA ILE A 319 -30.37 -2.13 10.59
C ILE A 319 -30.35 -0.68 10.10
N GLY A 320 -29.78 -0.43 8.93
CA GLY A 320 -29.80 0.84 8.23
C GLY A 320 -31.19 1.17 7.68
N ASP A 321 -31.46 2.45 7.44
CA ASP A 321 -32.75 2.92 6.89
C ASP A 321 -33.02 2.38 5.47
N ASP A 322 -31.96 1.94 4.77
CA ASP A 322 -32.00 1.29 3.46
C ASP A 322 -32.14 -0.25 3.53
N GLY A 323 -32.23 -0.82 4.75
CA GLY A 323 -32.31 -2.24 5.00
C GLY A 323 -30.96 -2.97 4.99
N SER A 324 -29.83 -2.26 4.81
CA SER A 324 -28.51 -2.82 5.03
C SER A 324 -28.32 -3.20 6.50
N ILE A 325 -27.48 -4.19 6.77
CA ILE A 325 -27.19 -4.64 8.13
C ILE A 325 -25.77 -4.23 8.46
N GLY A 326 -25.56 -3.56 9.58
CA GLY A 326 -24.25 -3.26 10.11
C GLY A 326 -23.99 -4.12 11.34
N THR A 327 -22.82 -4.73 11.47
CA THR A 327 -22.40 -5.44 12.69
C THR A 327 -21.24 -4.70 13.31
N PHE A 328 -21.33 -4.32 14.58
CA PHE A 328 -20.21 -3.73 15.31
C PHE A 328 -19.87 -4.51 16.56
N ARG A 329 -18.64 -4.31 17.04
CA ARG A 329 -18.20 -4.74 18.37
C ARG A 329 -17.20 -3.75 18.96
N LEU A 330 -17.00 -3.90 20.26
CA LEU A 330 -15.92 -3.29 21.01
C LEU A 330 -14.99 -4.38 21.51
N THR A 331 -13.72 -4.29 21.15
CA THR A 331 -12.70 -5.24 21.62
C THR A 331 -11.72 -4.51 22.52
N LEU A 332 -11.62 -4.96 23.77
CA LEU A 332 -10.54 -4.55 24.67
C LEU A 332 -9.31 -5.43 24.43
N TYR A 333 -8.12 -4.84 24.32
CA TYR A 333 -6.88 -5.61 24.26
C TYR A 333 -5.94 -5.28 25.42
N ARG A 334 -5.30 -6.34 25.94
CA ARG A 334 -4.30 -6.29 27.00
C ARG A 334 -2.92 -6.58 26.41
N GLU A 335 -1.90 -5.87 26.87
CA GLU A 335 -0.50 -6.19 26.55
C GLU A 335 0.21 -6.47 27.88
N GLY A 336 0.55 -7.75 28.12
CA GLY A 336 1.10 -8.20 29.40
C GLY A 336 0.04 -8.37 30.50
N ASP A 337 0.52 -8.57 31.73
CA ASP A 337 -0.27 -9.27 32.75
C ASP A 337 -1.29 -8.43 33.54
N ASP A 338 -1.35 -7.08 33.47
CA ASP A 338 -2.31 -6.40 34.39
C ASP A 338 -2.94 -5.06 33.99
N HIS A 339 -2.81 -4.54 32.76
CA HIS A 339 -3.54 -3.32 32.37
C HIS A 339 -4.07 -3.35 30.91
N PHE A 340 -5.35 -3.02 30.71
CA PHE A 340 -6.02 -2.90 29.39
C PHE A 340 -5.45 -1.76 28.56
N ARG A 341 -4.66 -2.04 27.52
CA ARG A 341 -3.89 -1.06 26.72
C ARG A 341 -4.68 -0.35 25.64
N GLY A 342 -5.75 -0.98 25.17
CA GLY A 342 -6.62 -0.31 24.22
C GLY A 342 -8.00 -0.95 24.00
N LEU A 343 -8.77 -0.33 23.11
CA LEU A 343 -10.17 -0.48 22.77
C LEU A 343 -10.20 -0.22 21.29
N THR A 344 -10.76 -1.17 20.58
CA THR A 344 -10.97 -1.10 19.16
C THR A 344 -12.47 -1.17 18.91
N PHE A 345 -12.99 -0.16 18.24
CA PHE A 345 -14.32 -0.20 17.66
C PHE A 345 -14.22 -0.74 16.25
N GLU A 346 -14.95 -1.80 15.96
CA GLU A 346 -15.03 -2.41 14.64
C GLU A 346 -16.47 -2.37 14.16
N PHE A 347 -16.66 -2.05 12.88
CA PHE A 347 -17.96 -1.98 12.25
C PHE A 347 -17.90 -2.50 10.82
N HIS A 348 -18.77 -3.45 10.52
CA HIS A 348 -18.89 -4.16 9.26
C HIS A 348 -20.25 -3.88 8.64
N VAL A 349 -20.29 -3.65 7.33
CA VAL A 349 -21.54 -3.42 6.60
C VAL A 349 -21.82 -4.60 5.68
N TRP A 350 -23.01 -5.18 5.83
CA TRP A 350 -23.52 -6.31 5.08
C TRP A 350 -24.68 -5.86 4.19
N GLY A 351 -24.74 -6.43 2.98
CA GLY A 351 -25.88 -6.22 2.08
C GLY A 351 -25.92 -4.84 1.40
N GLY A 352 -24.85 -4.06 1.47
CA GLY A 352 -24.67 -2.85 0.68
C GLY A 352 -24.47 -3.18 -0.80
N ALA A 353 -25.58 -3.37 -1.51
CA ALA A 353 -25.72 -3.53 -2.96
C ALA A 353 -24.81 -4.55 -3.65
N ASN A 354 -25.44 -5.50 -4.36
CA ASN A 354 -24.89 -6.07 -5.58
C ASN A 354 -24.07 -5.02 -6.36
N LYS A 355 -22.76 -5.23 -6.44
CA LYS A 355 -21.92 -4.82 -7.57
C LYS A 355 -20.88 -5.89 -7.84
#